data_AF-A0A8T7DDL8-F1
#
_entry.id   AF-A0A8T7DDL8-F1
#
_cell.length_a   1.000
_cell.length_b   1.000
_cell.length_c   1.000
_cell.angle_alpha   90.00
_cell.angle_beta   90.00
_cell.angle_gamma   90.00
#
_symmetry.space_group_name_H-M   'P 1'
#
loop_
_entity.id
_entity.type
_entity.pdbx_description
1 polymer ?
#
loop_
_entity_poly.entity_id
_entity_poly.type
_entity_poly.pdbx_seq_one_letter_code
_entity_poly.pdbx_strand_id
1 'polypeptide(L)' 'MQQKDAAAIATKLIKTLSVPMEIEGNTIQIGASIGITHSTVVETDLGLLFRHADQAMYDAKEAGRNTFRFYE' A
#
# COMPACT_ATOMS: atom_id res chain seq x y z
N MET A 1 14.21 5.88 4.79
CA MET A 1 13.24 5.01 5.49
C MET A 1 13.77 3.59 5.43
N GLN A 2 13.93 2.92 6.57
CA GLN A 2 14.20 1.48 6.56
C GLN A 2 12.89 0.75 6.21
N GLN A 3 12.99 -0.40 5.54
CA GLN A 3 11.85 -1.22 5.10
C GLN A 3 10.82 -1.46 6.22
N LYS A 4 11.29 -1.56 7.47
CA LYS A 4 10.47 -1.67 8.68
C LYS A 4 9.55 -0.46 8.92
N ASP A 5 10.02 0.76 8.68
CA ASP A 5 9.23 1.98 8.89
C ASP A 5 8.07 2.04 7.89
N ALA A 6 8.36 1.75 6.62
CA ALA A 6 7.37 1.72 5.56
C ALA A 6 6.31 0.62 5.82
N ALA A 7 6.74 -0.57 6.25
CA ALA A 7 5.83 -1.65 6.64
C ALA A 7 4.94 -1.25 7.85
N ALA A 8 5.49 -0.57 8.85
CA ALA A 8 4.74 -0.11 10.01
C ALA A 8 3.67 0.93 9.62
N ILE A 9 4.02 1.89 8.75
CA ILE A 9 3.08 2.88 8.23
C ILE A 9 1.98 2.22 7.40
N ALA A 10 2.35 1.32 6.48
CA ALA A 10 1.39 0.60 5.65
C ALA A 10 0.41 -0.22 6.51
N THR A 11 0.92 -0.93 7.52
CA THR A 11 0.09 -1.68 8.48
C THR A 11 -0.88 -0.75 9.22
N LYS A 12 -0.40 0.41 9.67
CA LYS A 12 -1.24 1.40 10.34
C LYS A 12 -2.35 1.91 9.42
N LEU A 13 -2.03 2.27 8.18
CA LEU A 13 -3.00 2.75 7.19
C LEU A 13 -4.08 1.72 6.89
N ILE A 14 -3.69 0.47 6.64
CA ILE A 14 -4.62 -0.64 6.38
C ILE A 14 -5.58 -0.81 7.54
N LYS A 15 -5.07 -0.85 8.78
CA LYS A 15 -5.91 -0.98 9.98
C LYS A 15 -6.88 0.18 10.14
N THR A 16 -6.40 1.41 9.98
CA THR A 16 -7.25 2.60 10.11
C THR A 16 -8.36 2.63 9.06
N LEU A 17 -8.03 2.32 7.79
CA LEU A 17 -9.01 2.32 6.70
C LEU A 17 -9.99 1.13 6.78
N SER A 18 -9.61 0.05 7.47
CA SER A 18 -10.47 -1.13 7.65
C SER A 18 -11.57 -0.93 8.69
N VAL A 19 -11.55 0.18 9.45
CA VAL A 19 -12.60 0.48 10.42
C VAL A 19 -13.86 0.92 9.66
N PRO A 20 -15.03 0.30 9.91
CA PRO A 20 -16.29 0.71 9.30
C PRO A 20 -16.59 2.18 9.58
N MET A 21 -17.09 2.89 8.57
CA MET A 21 -17.37 4.32 8.64
C MET A 21 -18.82 4.61 8.25
N GLU A 22 -19.44 5.55 8.97
CA GLU A 22 -20.79 6.02 8.68
C GLU A 22 -20.75 7.14 7.65
N ILE A 23 -21.35 6.91 6.49
CA ILE A 23 -21.49 7.91 5.42
C ILE A 23 -22.97 7.97 5.02
N GLU A 24 -23.59 9.12 5.25
CA GLU A 24 -25.01 9.36 4.93
C GLU A 24 -25.97 8.32 5.55
N GLY A 25 -25.65 7.84 6.76
CA GLY A 25 -26.43 6.81 7.46
C GLY A 25 -26.20 5.38 6.98
N ASN A 26 -25.22 5.16 6.10
CA ASN A 26 -24.78 3.84 5.68
C ASN A 26 -23.45 3.47 6.34
N THR A 27 -23.37 2.27 6.91
CA THR A 27 -22.11 1.68 7.35
C THR A 27 -21.34 1.16 6.14
N ILE A 28 -20.23 1.83 5.80
CA ILE A 28 -19.35 1.44 4.69
C ILE A 28 -18.09 0.81 5.28
N GLN A 29 -17.71 -0.35 4.73
CA GLN A 29 -16.45 -1.00 5.05
C GLN A 29 -15.55 -0.99 3.81
N ILE A 30 -14.38 -0.38 3.94
CA ILE A 30 -13.35 -0.38 2.90
C ILE A 30 -12.10 -1.11 3.40
N GLY A 31 -11.18 -1.36 2.49
CA GLY A 31 -9.85 -1.89 2.79
C GLY A 31 -8.82 -1.26 1.85
N ALA A 32 -7.54 -1.47 2.14
CA ALA A 32 -6.45 -0.91 1.34
C ALA A 32 -5.46 -1.98 0.92
N SER A 33 -5.05 -1.97 -0.35
CA SER A 33 -3.89 -2.74 -0.82
C SER A 33 -2.79 -1.75 -1.15
N ILE A 34 -1.61 -1.92 -0.58
CA ILE A 34 -0.53 -0.92 -0.65
C ILE A 34 0.69 -1.55 -1.31
N GLY A 35 1.20 -0.92 -2.37
CA GLY A 35 2.49 -1.26 -2.96
C GLY A 35 3.57 -0.30 -2.49
N ILE A 36 4.75 -0.85 -2.16
CA ILE A 36 5.87 -0.09 -1.63
C ILE A 36 7.10 -0.36 -2.50
N THR A 37 7.78 0.69 -2.95
CA THR A 37 9.08 0.58 -3.61
C THR A 37 10.10 1.49 -2.93
N HIS A 38 11.38 1.21 -3.19
CA HIS A 38 12.49 2.02 -2.70
C HIS A 38 13.30 2.52 -3.87
N SER A 39 13.60 3.83 -3.89
CA SER A 39 14.56 4.36 -4.84
C SER A 39 15.96 3.86 -4.49
N THR A 40 16.63 3.24 -5.45
CA THR A 40 18.08 3.06 -5.38
C THR A 40 18.80 4.31 -5.89
N VAL A 41 20.09 4.48 -5.57
CA VAL A 41 20.91 5.61 -6.05
C VAL A 41 20.99 5.65 -7.58
N VAL A 42 20.72 4.51 -8.25
CA VAL A 42 20.78 4.34 -9.70
C VAL A 42 19.43 4.63 -10.36
N GLU A 43 18.33 4.57 -9.61
CA GLU A 43 16.98 4.84 -10.11
C GLU A 43 16.61 6.32 -9.90
N THR A 44 16.90 7.13 -10.91
CA THR A 44 16.51 8.55 -10.96
C THR A 44 15.19 8.80 -11.69
N ASP A 45 14.64 7.78 -12.38
CA ASP A 45 13.35 7.87 -13.07
C ASP A 45 12.18 7.62 -12.10
N LEU A 46 11.51 8.70 -11.71
CA LEU A 46 10.30 8.63 -10.89
C LEU A 46 9.19 7.79 -11.55
N GLY A 47 9.09 7.81 -12.89
CA GLY A 47 8.09 7.03 -13.62
C GLY A 47 8.31 5.52 -13.49
N LEU A 48 9.55 5.08 -13.32
CA LEU A 48 9.87 3.69 -13.01
C LEU A 48 9.44 3.33 -11.59
N LEU A 49 9.75 4.18 -10.60
CA LEU A 49 9.35 3.96 -9.21
C LEU A 49 7.83 3.87 -9.05
N PHE A 50 7.06 4.73 -9.73
CA PHE A 50 5.60 4.63 -9.71
C PHE A 50 5.10 3.30 -10.28
N ARG A 51 5.70 2.82 -11.39
CA ARG A 51 5.33 1.52 -11.97
C ARG A 51 5.67 0.35 -11.04
N HIS A 52 6.82 0.39 -10.37
CA HIS A 52 7.20 -0.61 -9.37
C HIS A 52 6.22 -0.63 -8.19
N ALA A 53 5.86 0.54 -7.65
CA ALA A 53 4.88 0.64 -6.58
C ALA A 53 3.49 0.14 -7.02
N ASP A 54 3.06 0.48 -8.24
CA ASP A 54 1.77 0.04 -8.77
C ASP A 54 1.72 -1.48 -8.97
N GLN A 55 2.79 -2.08 -9.48
CA GLN A 55 2.91 -3.53 -9.60
C GLN A 55 2.82 -4.21 -8.23
N ALA A 56 3.59 -3.76 -7.24
CA ALA A 56 3.52 -4.31 -5.89
C ALA A 56 2.12 -4.14 -5.26
N MET A 57 1.43 -3.03 -5.55
CA MET A 57 0.05 -2.82 -5.10
C MET A 57 -0.90 -3.83 -5.76
N TYR A 58 -0.70 -4.12 -7.04
CA TYR A 58 -1.49 -5.12 -7.75
C TYR A 58 -1.28 -6.51 -7.15
N ASP A 59 -0.04 -6.90 -6.87
CA ASP A 59 0.29 -8.16 -6.20
C ASP A 59 -0.35 -8.24 -4.81
N ALA A 60 -0.42 -7.13 -4.08
CA ALA A 60 -1.14 -7.04 -2.80
C ALA A 60 -2.66 -7.27 -2.96
N LYS A 61 -3.27 -6.82 -4.07
CA LYS A 61 -4.69 -7.10 -4.37
C LYS A 61 -4.93 -8.57 -4.66
N GLU A 62 -4.03 -9.22 -5.38
CA GLU A 62 -4.15 -10.64 -5.72
C GLU A 62 -3.88 -11.56 -4.52
N ALA A 63 -3.01 -11.14 -3.60
CA ALA A 63 -2.69 -11.87 -2.37
C ALA A 63 -3.80 -11.88 -1.29
N GLY A 64 -5.04 -11.50 -1.64
CA GLY A 64 -6.19 -11.48 -0.73
C GLY A 64 -6.67 -10.09 -0.31
N ARG A 65 -6.06 -9.02 -0.84
CA ARG A 65 -6.33 -7.61 -0.47
C ARG A 65 -6.02 -7.32 1.01
N ASN A 66 -6.28 -6.08 1.42
CA ASN A 66 -6.10 -5.61 2.81
C ASN A 66 -4.69 -5.88 3.38
N THR A 67 -3.67 -5.76 2.52
CA THR A 67 -2.28 -6.08 2.80
C THR A 67 -1.35 -5.13 2.05
N PHE A 68 -0.06 -5.24 2.31
CA PHE A 68 0.96 -4.53 1.55
C PHE A 68 1.99 -5.50 0.96
N ARG A 69 2.63 -5.08 -0.13
CA ARG A 69 3.78 -5.78 -0.72
C ARG A 69 4.88 -4.78 -1.05
N PHE A 70 6.11 -5.24 -0.94
CA PHE A 70 7.25 -4.54 -1.51
C PHE A 70 7.43 -5.00 -2.96
N TYR A 71 7.85 -4.08 -3.82
CA TYR A 71 8.42 -4.45 -5.11
C TYR A 71 9.75 -5.18 -4.88
N GLU A 72 9.92 -6.32 -5.54
CA GLU A 72 11.15 -7.14 -5.49
C GLU A 72 12.11 -6.81 -6.63
#